data_AF-A0A291GPL6-F1
#
_entry.id   AF-A0A291GPL6-F1
#
_cell.length_a   1.000
_cell.length_b   1.000
_cell.length_c   1.000
_cell.angle_alpha   90.00
_cell.angle_beta   90.00
_cell.angle_gamma   90.00
#
_symmetry.space_group_name_H-M   'P 1'
#
loop_
_entity.id
_entity.type
_entity.pdbx_description
1 polymer ?
#
loop_
_entity_poly.entity_id
_entity_poly.type
_entity_poly.pdbx_seq_one_letter_code
_entity_poly.pdbx_strand_id
1 'polypeptide(L)'
;MSSIVRKRETGEKGNRGEFGKIPRGEADLHVDSGEAEATGAALVEKFGFDVRTADPVTFDEHAREASAQLSSALSRQRSRLAGLHRAVGDRRQTGGAWGKSDEEALAAAREWVTLADAGAASEAMGGRIRGPLREAEASQEETERAWAKVDGLEEAFRLRGGWNRAFLVAGANGHVHSSTGCSTCRDSTQYAWMTDYSGADEETIVADAGYRACTVCYPSAPVGDERSLPTKMLSGEEKQDAARREKERAAREVKKAKAAANAPTSSGEALTVDDGMSQYPETLKTERRARRWAVDTVLDEASFVAYREQFDDADTNYRGSVVNRASREVIVQSLAEKHGTDTDAVRDELRKKARAKAKREYSSDTAVRDRITGQIDDLFRPST
;
A
#
# COMPACT_ATOMS: atom_id res chain seq x y z
N MET A 1 51.31 -16.04 -18.62
CA MET A 1 49.92 -16.55 -18.57
C MET A 1 49.84 -17.52 -17.40
N SER A 2 49.49 -17.04 -16.20
CA SER A 2 49.28 -17.91 -15.04
C SER A 2 47.79 -18.24 -14.95
N SER A 3 47.44 -19.50 -15.21
CA SER A 3 46.08 -20.00 -15.12
C SER A 3 45.68 -20.17 -13.66
N ILE A 4 44.56 -19.55 -13.28
CA ILE A 4 43.90 -19.78 -11.98
C ILE A 4 43.37 -21.23 -11.98
N VAL A 5 43.97 -22.07 -11.13
CA VAL A 5 43.55 -23.47 -10.93
C VAL A 5 42.38 -23.49 -9.95
N ARG A 6 41.30 -24.20 -10.29
CA ARG A 6 40.11 -24.29 -9.43
C ARG A 6 40.38 -25.27 -8.29
N LYS A 7 39.90 -24.97 -7.08
CA LYS A 7 40.07 -25.77 -5.85
C LYS A 7 39.65 -27.25 -5.94
N ARG A 8 38.86 -27.62 -6.94
CA ARG A 8 38.51 -29.01 -7.28
C ARG A 8 39.70 -29.82 -7.80
N GLU A 9 40.65 -29.15 -8.45
CA GLU A 9 41.79 -29.78 -9.14
C GLU A 9 42.97 -30.04 -8.18
N THR A 10 42.96 -29.47 -6.98
CA THR A 10 44.04 -29.62 -5.98
C THR A 10 43.86 -30.82 -5.04
N GLY A 11 42.71 -31.51 -5.08
CA GLY A 11 42.46 -32.67 -4.22
C GLY A 11 42.32 -32.36 -2.72
N GLU A 12 42.26 -31.08 -2.34
CA GLU A 12 42.00 -30.67 -0.95
C GLU A 12 40.58 -31.08 -0.55
N LYS A 13 40.48 -31.92 0.49
CA LYS A 13 39.19 -32.23 1.12
C LYS A 13 38.63 -30.95 1.74
N GLY A 14 37.47 -30.50 1.24
CA GLY A 14 36.81 -29.30 1.76
C GLY A 14 36.58 -29.39 3.27
N ASN A 15 36.86 -28.29 3.98
CA ASN A 15 36.52 -28.16 5.38
C ASN A 15 35.04 -28.48 5.57
N ARG A 16 34.75 -29.57 6.29
CA ARG A 16 33.41 -29.80 6.84
C ARG A 16 33.18 -28.67 7.82
N GLY A 17 32.26 -27.77 7.50
CA GLY A 17 31.92 -26.66 8.37
C GLY A 17 31.47 -27.17 9.74
N GLU A 18 32.36 -27.09 10.73
CA GLU A 18 31.97 -27.10 12.13
C GLU A 18 31.38 -25.72 12.44
N PHE A 19 30.07 -25.62 12.23
CA PHE A 19 29.28 -24.52 12.75
C PHE A 19 28.96 -24.80 14.22
N GLY A 20 29.37 -23.87 15.10
CA GLY A 20 28.84 -23.71 16.45
C GLY A 20 29.51 -24.56 17.54
N LYS A 21 30.22 -23.87 18.45
CA LYS A 21 30.36 -24.13 19.91
C LYS A 21 31.62 -23.54 20.56
N ILE A 22 32.45 -22.77 19.84
CA ILE A 22 33.57 -22.06 20.47
C ILE A 22 33.09 -20.65 20.84
N PRO A 23 33.04 -20.25 22.14
CA PRO A 23 32.90 -18.85 22.50
C PRO A 23 34.09 -18.11 21.89
N ARG A 24 33.82 -17.22 20.94
CA ARG A 24 34.84 -16.39 20.30
C ARG A 24 35.35 -15.41 21.34
N GLY A 25 36.45 -15.76 22.01
CA GLY A 25 37.26 -14.76 22.69
C GLY A 25 37.63 -13.69 21.68
N GLU A 26 37.50 -12.43 22.06
CA GLU A 26 37.94 -11.27 21.30
C GLU A 26 39.38 -11.52 20.85
N ALA A 27 39.55 -11.88 19.57
CA ALA A 27 40.85 -11.93 18.95
C ALA A 27 41.17 -10.49 18.56
N ASP A 28 42.04 -9.84 19.33
CA ASP A 28 42.75 -8.64 18.91
C ASP A 28 43.58 -9.01 17.66
N LEU A 29 42.94 -8.88 16.49
CA LEU A 29 43.59 -9.02 15.20
C LEU A 29 44.49 -7.80 15.00
N HIS A 30 45.78 -7.98 15.26
CA HIS A 30 46.80 -7.05 14.81
C HIS A 30 46.95 -7.20 13.29
N VAL A 31 46.30 -6.32 12.55
CA VAL A 31 46.39 -6.23 11.09
C VAL A 31 47.67 -5.45 10.75
N ASP A 32 48.62 -6.13 10.11
CA ASP A 32 49.85 -5.54 9.61
C ASP A 32 49.51 -4.50 8.53
N SER A 33 49.69 -3.21 8.85
CA SER A 33 49.26 -2.06 8.05
C SER A 33 50.27 -1.74 6.94
N GLY A 34 50.37 -2.65 5.98
CA GLY A 34 51.11 -2.45 4.73
C GLY A 34 50.29 -1.67 3.70
N GLU A 35 50.62 -0.38 3.57
CA GLU A 35 50.30 0.56 2.48
C GLU A 35 48.81 0.94 2.24
N ALA A 36 48.54 2.20 2.62
CA ALA A 36 47.29 2.95 2.56
C ALA A 36 46.23 2.49 3.57
N GLU A 37 46.40 2.90 4.84
CA GLU A 37 45.27 3.26 5.68
C GLU A 37 44.39 4.23 4.89
N ALA A 38 43.36 3.73 4.22
CA ALA A 38 42.23 4.54 3.85
C ALA A 38 41.68 5.05 5.19
N THR A 39 42.09 6.26 5.56
CA THR A 39 41.65 6.92 6.79
C THR A 39 40.13 6.80 6.86
N GLY A 40 39.55 6.76 8.06
CA GLY A 40 38.09 6.69 8.21
C GLY A 40 37.35 7.72 7.35
N ALA A 41 37.96 8.88 7.14
CA ALA A 41 37.47 9.92 6.23
C ALA A 41 37.34 9.46 4.76
N ALA A 42 38.31 8.75 4.20
CA ALA A 42 38.26 8.25 2.82
C ALA A 42 37.19 7.17 2.62
N LEU A 43 36.95 6.32 3.63
CA LEU A 43 35.88 5.33 3.60
C LEU A 43 34.50 5.98 3.71
N VAL A 44 34.36 6.99 4.59
CA VAL A 44 33.13 7.79 4.70
C VAL A 44 32.84 8.53 3.40
N GLU A 45 33.85 9.11 2.74
CA GLU A 45 33.68 9.75 1.44
C GLU A 45 33.23 8.75 0.37
N LYS A 46 33.83 7.56 0.33
CA LYS A 46 33.52 6.52 -0.66
C LYS A 46 32.12 5.90 -0.48
N PHE A 47 31.75 5.57 0.75
CA PHE A 47 30.52 4.80 1.03
C PHE A 47 29.36 5.64 1.57
N GLY A 48 29.65 6.86 2.05
CA GLY A 48 28.69 7.74 2.73
C GLY A 48 28.59 7.49 4.24
N PHE A 49 29.35 6.53 4.79
CA PHE A 49 29.35 6.17 6.22
C PHE A 49 30.64 5.43 6.61
N ASP A 50 30.94 5.33 7.92
CA ASP A 50 32.11 4.58 8.39
C ASP A 50 31.79 3.09 8.46
N VAL A 51 32.16 2.37 7.40
CA VAL A 51 31.96 0.92 7.24
C VAL A 51 32.58 0.07 8.35
N ARG A 52 33.55 0.60 9.10
CA ARG A 52 34.29 -0.13 10.15
C ARG A 52 33.53 -0.17 11.47
N THR A 53 32.81 0.92 11.77
CA THR A 53 32.16 1.14 13.07
C THR A 53 30.64 1.06 12.99
N ALA A 54 30.06 1.13 11.79
CA ALA A 54 28.62 0.95 11.59
C ALA A 54 28.13 -0.36 12.18
N ASP A 55 27.03 -0.31 12.91
CA ASP A 55 26.34 -1.51 13.35
C ASP A 55 25.83 -2.32 12.13
N PRO A 56 25.62 -3.64 12.29
CA PRO A 56 25.22 -4.50 11.18
C PRO A 56 23.96 -4.06 10.44
N VAL A 57 22.97 -3.48 11.12
CA VAL A 57 21.70 -3.05 10.52
C VAL A 57 21.97 -1.85 9.62
N THR A 58 22.59 -0.79 10.14
CA THR A 58 22.95 0.40 9.36
C THR A 58 23.83 0.03 8.16
N PHE A 59 24.80 -0.87 8.36
CA PHE A 59 25.67 -1.32 7.27
C PHE A 59 24.86 -1.99 6.15
N ASP A 60 24.01 -2.96 6.49
CA ASP A 60 23.27 -3.73 5.50
C ASP A 60 22.15 -2.91 4.84
N GLU A 61 21.65 -1.85 5.49
CA GLU A 61 20.79 -0.85 4.82
C GLU A 61 21.53 -0.15 3.68
N HIS A 62 22.77 0.30 3.92
CA HIS A 62 23.59 0.90 2.87
C HIS A 62 23.98 -0.12 1.78
N ALA A 63 24.26 -1.38 2.15
CA ALA A 63 24.55 -2.44 1.19
C ALA A 63 23.33 -2.80 0.33
N ARG A 64 22.14 -2.83 0.93
CA ARG A 64 20.86 -3.00 0.22
C ARG A 64 20.61 -1.85 -0.74
N GLU A 65 20.86 -0.61 -0.33
CA GLU A 65 20.74 0.56 -1.21
C GLU A 65 21.73 0.50 -2.37
N ALA A 66 23.01 0.18 -2.11
CA ALA A 66 24.02 0.02 -3.15
C ALA A 66 23.64 -1.09 -4.16
N SER A 67 23.10 -2.20 -3.67
CA SER A 67 22.62 -3.30 -4.53
C SER A 67 21.42 -2.88 -5.39
N ALA A 68 20.51 -2.07 -4.85
CA ALA A 68 19.40 -1.49 -5.61
C ALA A 68 19.89 -0.49 -6.67
N GLN A 69 20.90 0.35 -6.33
CA GLN A 69 21.55 1.27 -7.26
C GLN A 69 22.21 0.50 -8.42
N LEU A 70 22.94 -0.58 -8.13
CA LEU A 70 23.55 -1.47 -9.14
C LEU A 70 22.49 -2.09 -10.06
N SER A 71 21.42 -2.65 -9.49
CA SER A 71 20.32 -3.23 -10.28
C SER A 71 19.68 -2.20 -11.21
N SER A 72 19.50 -0.96 -10.72
CA SER A 72 18.99 0.16 -11.51
C SER A 72 19.95 0.58 -12.63
N ALA A 73 21.26 0.64 -12.34
CA ALA A 73 22.31 0.98 -13.30
C ALA A 73 22.39 -0.08 -14.43
N LEU A 74 22.39 -1.38 -14.08
CA LEU A 74 22.37 -2.48 -15.06
C LEU A 74 21.15 -2.40 -15.99
N SER A 75 19.96 -2.08 -15.45
CA SER A 75 18.75 -1.90 -16.26
C SER A 75 18.86 -0.70 -17.23
N ARG A 76 19.46 0.41 -16.78
CA ARG A 76 19.73 1.58 -17.64
C ARG A 76 20.74 1.21 -18.71
N GLN A 77 21.87 0.60 -18.34
CA GLN A 77 22.94 0.18 -19.24
C GLN A 77 22.39 -0.70 -20.37
N ARG A 78 21.62 -1.75 -20.04
CA ARG A 78 20.95 -2.61 -21.04
C ARG A 78 20.07 -1.81 -22.00
N SER A 79 19.36 -0.81 -21.49
CA SER A 79 18.49 0.05 -22.31
C SER A 79 19.30 0.98 -23.23
N ARG A 80 20.41 1.54 -22.76
CA ARG A 80 21.32 2.40 -23.55
C ARG A 80 22.07 1.62 -24.62
N LEU A 81 22.58 0.43 -24.28
CA LEU A 81 23.20 -0.47 -25.24
C LEU A 81 22.21 -0.87 -26.35
N ALA A 82 20.96 -1.19 -26.01
CA ALA A 82 19.92 -1.43 -27.00
C ALA A 82 19.63 -0.21 -27.91
N GLY A 83 19.84 1.02 -27.43
CA GLY A 83 19.83 2.24 -28.25
C GLY A 83 21.03 2.30 -29.19
N LEU A 84 22.23 2.01 -28.68
CA LEU A 84 23.47 2.00 -29.44
C LEU A 84 23.47 0.95 -30.55
N HIS A 85 23.03 -0.29 -30.28
CA HIS A 85 22.89 -1.34 -31.29
C HIS A 85 22.08 -0.85 -32.49
N ARG A 86 20.94 -0.21 -32.25
CA ARG A 86 20.11 0.37 -33.32
C ARG A 86 20.82 1.49 -34.06
N ALA A 87 21.55 2.35 -33.34
CA ALA A 87 22.28 3.47 -33.93
C ALA A 87 23.41 2.99 -34.86
N VAL A 88 24.10 1.90 -34.54
CA VAL A 88 25.14 1.29 -35.41
C VAL A 88 24.55 0.38 -36.50
N GLY A 89 23.22 0.33 -36.63
CA GLY A 89 22.52 -0.46 -37.63
C GLY A 89 22.45 -1.96 -37.32
N ASP A 90 22.82 -2.37 -36.12
CA ASP A 90 22.64 -3.76 -35.68
C ASP A 90 21.15 -4.07 -35.46
N ARG A 91 20.77 -5.31 -35.75
CA ARG A 91 19.39 -5.78 -35.72
C ARG A 91 19.27 -7.03 -34.87
N ARG A 92 18.13 -7.16 -34.20
CA ARG A 92 17.82 -8.40 -33.48
C ARG A 92 17.58 -9.53 -34.46
N GLN A 93 18.20 -10.67 -34.19
CA GLN A 93 17.99 -11.92 -34.91
C GLN A 93 16.70 -12.61 -34.43
N THR A 94 16.26 -13.64 -35.16
CA THR A 94 15.16 -14.51 -34.74
C THR A 94 15.51 -15.13 -33.38
N GLY A 95 14.75 -14.80 -32.35
CA GLY A 95 15.08 -15.15 -30.95
C GLY A 95 15.38 -13.95 -30.04
N GLY A 96 15.48 -12.74 -30.61
CA GLY A 96 15.55 -11.50 -29.84
C GLY A 96 16.95 -11.06 -29.40
N ALA A 97 17.98 -11.87 -29.67
CA ALA A 97 19.39 -11.50 -29.47
C ALA A 97 19.86 -10.49 -30.53
N TRP A 98 20.80 -9.61 -30.15
CA TRP A 98 21.48 -8.71 -31.09
C TRP A 98 22.46 -9.47 -31.99
N GLY A 99 22.75 -8.93 -33.17
CA GLY A 99 23.71 -9.55 -34.10
C GLY A 99 25.16 -9.35 -33.66
N LYS A 100 25.44 -8.26 -32.93
CA LYS A 100 26.71 -7.98 -32.26
C LYS A 100 26.57 -8.19 -30.75
N SER A 101 27.68 -8.49 -30.09
CA SER A 101 27.83 -8.29 -28.64
C SER A 101 27.80 -6.79 -28.28
N ASP A 102 27.56 -6.49 -27.00
CA ASP A 102 27.58 -5.13 -26.49
C ASP A 102 28.96 -4.47 -26.73
N GLU A 103 30.05 -5.23 -26.53
CA GLU A 103 31.43 -4.77 -26.77
C GLU A 103 31.70 -4.48 -28.26
N GLU A 104 31.23 -5.32 -29.16
CA GLU A 104 31.37 -5.11 -30.62
C GLU A 104 30.57 -3.90 -31.11
N ALA A 105 29.40 -3.65 -30.53
CA ALA A 105 28.59 -2.47 -30.86
C ALA A 105 29.28 -1.17 -30.41
N LEU A 106 29.87 -1.16 -29.21
CA LEU A 106 30.67 -0.04 -28.71
C LEU A 106 31.90 0.21 -29.58
N ALA A 107 32.65 -0.84 -29.92
CA ALA A 107 33.82 -0.72 -30.79
C ALA A 107 33.45 -0.16 -32.16
N ALA A 108 32.39 -0.69 -32.80
CA ALA A 108 31.90 -0.21 -34.08
C ALA A 108 31.42 1.26 -34.02
N ALA A 109 30.75 1.64 -32.94
CA ALA A 109 30.31 3.02 -32.74
C ALA A 109 31.50 4.00 -32.62
N ARG A 110 32.52 3.64 -31.83
CA ARG A 110 33.74 4.44 -31.66
C ARG A 110 34.47 4.62 -32.98
N GLU A 111 34.71 3.52 -33.70
CA GLU A 111 35.34 3.55 -35.02
C GLU A 111 34.58 4.45 -35.98
N TRP A 112 33.26 4.32 -36.04
CA TRP A 112 32.44 5.14 -36.94
C TRP A 112 32.51 6.63 -36.61
N VAL A 113 32.47 6.99 -35.32
CA VAL A 113 32.62 8.38 -34.87
C VAL A 113 34.00 8.92 -35.21
N THR A 114 35.07 8.16 -34.97
CA THR A 114 36.43 8.55 -35.36
C THR A 114 36.57 8.77 -36.86
N LEU A 115 36.01 7.88 -37.69
CA LEU A 115 36.03 8.04 -39.14
C LEU A 115 35.20 9.25 -39.60
N ALA A 116 34.06 9.52 -38.97
CA ALA A 116 33.24 10.69 -39.28
C ALA A 116 33.95 12.00 -38.91
N ASP A 117 34.57 12.06 -37.73
CA ASP A 117 35.32 13.23 -37.26
C ASP A 117 36.55 13.52 -38.14
N ALA A 118 37.16 12.47 -38.73
CA ALA A 118 38.23 12.59 -39.70
C ALA A 118 37.75 12.92 -41.14
N GLY A 119 36.44 13.03 -41.37
CA GLY A 119 35.85 13.25 -42.70
C GLY A 119 35.90 12.02 -43.63
N ALA A 120 36.24 10.84 -43.11
CA ALA A 120 36.34 9.59 -43.85
C ALA A 120 35.01 8.79 -43.90
N ALA A 121 34.02 9.18 -43.11
CA ALA A 121 32.67 8.59 -43.09
C ALA A 121 31.56 9.65 -43.09
N SER A 122 30.31 9.21 -43.22
CA SER A 122 29.15 10.10 -43.25
C SER A 122 28.95 10.82 -41.91
N GLU A 123 29.05 12.15 -41.93
CA GLU A 123 28.79 13.01 -40.76
C GLU A 123 27.35 12.87 -40.24
N ALA A 124 26.38 12.68 -41.15
CA ALA A 124 24.99 12.44 -40.75
C ALA A 124 24.83 11.16 -39.91
N MET A 125 25.61 10.12 -40.22
CA MET A 125 25.63 8.88 -39.43
C MET A 125 26.43 9.05 -38.14
N GLY A 126 27.60 9.71 -38.20
CA GLY A 126 28.39 10.07 -37.02
C GLY A 126 27.56 10.83 -35.98
N GLY A 127 26.84 11.87 -36.41
CA GLY A 127 25.93 12.65 -35.56
C GLY A 127 24.84 11.83 -34.88
N ARG A 128 24.31 10.78 -35.56
CA ARG A 128 23.32 9.87 -34.98
C ARG A 128 23.91 8.91 -33.93
N ILE A 129 25.19 8.56 -34.05
CA ILE A 129 25.87 7.62 -33.14
C ILE A 129 26.44 8.31 -31.90
N ARG A 130 26.96 9.55 -32.04
CA ARG A 130 27.65 10.27 -30.93
C ARG A 130 26.83 10.34 -29.64
N GLY A 131 25.53 10.62 -29.73
CA GLY A 131 24.63 10.68 -28.58
C GLY A 131 24.49 9.32 -27.87
N PRO A 132 23.97 8.28 -28.57
CA PRO A 132 23.86 6.93 -28.03
C PRO A 132 25.18 6.34 -27.50
N LEU A 133 26.31 6.62 -28.16
CA LEU A 133 27.63 6.17 -27.70
C LEU A 133 27.98 6.78 -26.34
N ARG A 134 27.88 8.11 -26.21
CA ARG A 134 28.15 8.82 -24.95
C ARG A 134 27.25 8.33 -23.82
N GLU A 135 25.96 8.11 -24.11
CA GLU A 135 25.02 7.59 -23.11
C GLU A 135 25.33 6.15 -22.68
N ALA A 136 25.73 5.29 -23.62
CA ALA A 136 26.12 3.92 -23.34
C ALA A 136 27.39 3.89 -22.47
N GLU A 137 28.43 4.64 -22.85
CA GLU A 137 29.68 4.73 -22.09
C GLU A 137 29.46 5.28 -20.68
N ALA A 138 28.71 6.38 -20.54
CA ALA A 138 28.36 6.93 -19.23
C ALA A 138 27.60 5.92 -18.35
N SER A 139 26.73 5.09 -18.96
CA SER A 139 26.02 4.03 -18.23
C SER A 139 26.91 2.83 -17.87
N GLN A 140 27.97 2.54 -18.63
CA GLN A 140 28.98 1.55 -18.26
C GLN A 140 29.77 2.03 -17.04
N GLU A 141 30.27 3.27 -17.07
CA GLU A 141 30.99 3.88 -15.95
C GLU A 141 30.12 3.98 -14.69
N GLU A 142 28.82 4.27 -14.84
CA GLU A 142 27.86 4.23 -13.74
C GLU A 142 27.74 2.83 -13.13
N THR A 143 27.65 1.80 -13.99
CA THR A 143 27.52 0.41 -13.57
C THR A 143 28.79 -0.10 -12.87
N GLU A 144 29.97 0.22 -13.42
CA GLU A 144 31.26 -0.13 -12.82
C GLU A 144 31.44 0.52 -11.44
N ARG A 145 31.06 1.79 -11.28
CA ARG A 145 31.08 2.46 -9.97
C ARG A 145 30.12 1.80 -8.98
N ALA A 146 28.92 1.42 -9.43
CA ALA A 146 27.96 0.73 -8.58
C ALA A 146 28.46 -0.67 -8.16
N TRP A 147 29.09 -1.42 -9.08
CA TRP A 147 29.76 -2.69 -8.77
C TRP A 147 30.86 -2.51 -7.73
N ALA A 148 31.78 -1.58 -7.97
CA ALA A 148 32.89 -1.31 -7.04
C ALA A 148 32.41 -0.92 -5.64
N LYS A 149 31.24 -0.27 -5.53
CA LYS A 149 30.60 0.05 -4.25
C LYS A 149 30.05 -1.21 -3.57
N VAL A 150 29.30 -2.04 -4.29
CA VAL A 150 28.77 -3.31 -3.75
C VAL A 150 29.90 -4.25 -3.33
N ASP A 151 30.89 -4.46 -4.19
CA ASP A 151 32.05 -5.32 -3.91
C ASP A 151 32.85 -4.81 -2.71
N GLY A 152 33.02 -3.49 -2.59
CA GLY A 152 33.69 -2.88 -1.45
C GLY A 152 32.96 -3.10 -0.13
N LEU A 153 31.62 -3.07 -0.13
CA LEU A 153 30.81 -3.38 1.05
C LEU A 153 30.83 -4.88 1.37
N GLU A 154 30.72 -5.76 0.37
CA GLU A 154 30.83 -7.21 0.60
C GLU A 154 32.22 -7.63 1.11
N GLU A 155 33.28 -6.95 0.66
CA GLU A 155 34.62 -7.14 1.22
C GLU A 155 34.70 -6.66 2.67
N ALA A 156 34.19 -5.47 2.99
CA ALA A 156 34.16 -4.97 4.36
C ALA A 156 33.35 -5.89 5.29
N PHE A 157 32.22 -6.44 4.83
CA PHE A 157 31.44 -7.45 5.54
C PHE A 157 32.28 -8.69 5.87
N ARG A 158 33.02 -9.24 4.88
CA ARG A 158 33.89 -10.41 5.09
C ARG A 158 35.04 -10.12 6.04
N LEU A 159 35.71 -8.97 5.90
CA LEU A 159 36.82 -8.57 6.76
C LEU A 159 36.40 -8.37 8.22
N ARG A 160 35.16 -7.94 8.47
CA ARG A 160 34.57 -7.83 9.81
C ARG A 160 34.10 -9.17 10.40
N GLY A 161 34.47 -10.30 9.77
CA GLY A 161 34.11 -11.65 10.20
C GLY A 161 32.71 -12.10 9.77
N GLY A 162 31.98 -11.24 9.04
CA GLY A 162 30.58 -11.46 8.68
C GLY A 162 29.62 -11.46 9.86
N TRP A 163 28.34 -11.28 9.57
CA TRP A 163 27.25 -11.43 10.52
C TRP A 163 26.05 -12.09 9.84
N ASN A 164 25.09 -12.55 10.63
CA ASN A 164 23.90 -13.19 10.10
C ASN A 164 23.05 -12.20 9.31
N ARG A 165 22.60 -12.62 8.12
CA ARG A 165 21.69 -11.88 7.26
C ARG A 165 20.45 -12.73 7.02
N ALA A 166 19.30 -12.08 6.87
CA ALA A 166 18.04 -12.76 6.56
C ALA A 166 17.48 -12.26 5.22
N PHE A 167 17.13 -13.20 4.36
CA PHE A 167 16.60 -12.95 3.02
C PHE A 167 15.25 -13.64 2.87
N LEU A 168 14.19 -12.86 2.74
CA LEU A 168 12.84 -13.35 2.53
C LEU A 168 12.59 -13.55 1.03
N VAL A 169 12.27 -14.76 0.57
CA VAL A 169 11.90 -14.99 -0.83
C VAL A 169 10.63 -14.22 -1.17
N ALA A 170 10.64 -13.54 -2.32
CA ALA A 170 9.48 -12.81 -2.82
C ALA A 170 8.36 -13.80 -3.21
N GLY A 171 7.21 -13.70 -2.53
CA GLY A 171 6.03 -14.53 -2.77
C GLY A 171 5.25 -14.80 -1.48
N ALA A 172 3.96 -15.11 -1.61
CA ALA A 172 3.03 -15.28 -0.48
C ALA A 172 3.46 -16.37 0.53
N ASN A 173 4.22 -17.37 0.09
CA ASN A 173 4.76 -18.46 0.93
C ASN A 173 6.29 -18.51 0.89
N GLY A 174 6.96 -17.39 0.60
CA GLY A 174 8.43 -17.38 0.50
C GLY A 174 9.09 -17.70 1.84
N HIS A 175 10.13 -18.52 1.85
CA HIS A 175 10.89 -18.80 3.06
C HIS A 175 11.94 -17.72 3.35
N VAL A 176 12.34 -17.62 4.61
CA VAL A 176 13.46 -16.82 5.08
C VAL A 176 14.73 -17.68 5.00
N HIS A 177 15.76 -17.16 4.35
CA HIS A 177 17.05 -17.80 4.16
C HIS A 177 18.18 -17.01 4.84
N SER A 178 19.26 -17.68 5.20
CA SER A 178 20.49 -17.06 5.72
C SER A 178 21.42 -16.54 4.61
N SER A 179 21.19 -16.97 3.37
CA SER A 179 21.89 -16.52 2.17
C SER A 179 21.01 -16.63 0.92
N THR A 180 21.42 -15.96 -0.15
CA THR A 180 20.76 -16.05 -1.47
C THR A 180 21.17 -17.30 -2.26
N GLY A 181 22.17 -18.06 -1.78
CA GLY A 181 22.75 -19.24 -2.43
C GLY A 181 22.23 -20.58 -1.89
N CYS A 182 21.08 -20.60 -1.23
CA CYS A 182 20.50 -21.85 -0.73
C CYS A 182 20.19 -22.82 -1.88
N SER A 183 20.53 -24.11 -1.71
CA SER A 183 20.29 -25.16 -2.72
C SER A 183 18.81 -25.39 -3.05
N THR A 184 17.90 -24.95 -2.19
CA THR A 184 16.44 -25.01 -2.44
C THR A 184 15.95 -23.88 -3.34
N CYS A 185 16.78 -22.88 -3.60
CA CYS A 185 16.45 -21.73 -4.40
C CYS A 185 16.98 -21.89 -5.84
N ARG A 186 16.35 -21.18 -6.77
CA ARG A 186 16.80 -21.12 -8.17
C ARG A 186 17.59 -19.83 -8.36
N ASP A 187 18.40 -19.78 -9.40
CA ASP A 187 19.12 -18.55 -9.78
C ASP A 187 18.18 -17.38 -10.10
N SER A 188 16.92 -17.68 -10.45
CA SER A 188 15.87 -16.69 -10.69
C SER A 188 15.06 -16.31 -9.44
N THR A 189 15.36 -16.89 -8.28
CA THR A 189 14.65 -16.57 -7.03
C THR A 189 14.93 -15.12 -6.64
N GLN A 190 13.87 -14.37 -6.38
CA GLN A 190 13.95 -12.99 -5.92
C GLN A 190 13.84 -12.94 -4.40
N TYR A 191 14.57 -12.01 -3.78
CA TYR A 191 14.63 -11.86 -2.32
C TYR A 191 14.37 -10.43 -1.89
N ALA A 192 13.71 -10.27 -0.75
CA ALA A 192 13.72 -9.07 0.07
C ALA A 192 14.75 -9.26 1.19
N TRP A 193 15.77 -8.41 1.23
CA TRP A 193 16.75 -8.41 2.30
C TRP A 193 16.16 -7.76 3.56
N MET A 194 16.06 -8.54 4.64
CA MET A 194 15.51 -8.14 5.93
C MET A 194 16.60 -7.50 6.80
N THR A 195 17.00 -6.27 6.46
CA THR A 195 18.14 -5.58 7.08
C THR A 195 17.96 -5.34 8.59
N ASP A 196 16.71 -5.26 9.07
CA ASP A 196 16.37 -5.16 10.49
C ASP A 196 16.91 -6.32 11.35
N TYR A 197 17.26 -7.45 10.72
CA TYR A 197 17.78 -8.66 11.36
C TYR A 197 19.27 -8.88 11.14
N SER A 198 19.97 -7.88 10.57
CA SER A 198 21.41 -7.99 10.33
C SER A 198 22.14 -8.06 11.67
N GLY A 199 22.92 -9.12 11.87
CA GLY A 199 23.60 -9.37 13.14
C GLY A 199 22.75 -9.99 14.24
N ALA A 200 21.46 -10.26 13.99
CA ALA A 200 20.64 -11.03 14.93
C ALA A 200 21.11 -12.49 15.01
N ASP A 201 20.97 -13.13 16.17
CA ASP A 201 21.24 -14.56 16.30
C ASP A 201 20.20 -15.40 15.54
N GLU A 202 20.55 -16.67 15.28
CA GLU A 202 19.68 -17.61 14.56
C GLU A 202 18.35 -17.81 15.30
N GLU A 203 18.35 -17.88 16.63
CA GLU A 203 17.16 -18.11 17.43
C GLU A 203 16.13 -16.99 17.24
N THR A 204 16.59 -15.75 17.24
CA THR A 204 15.77 -14.56 16.99
C THR A 204 15.21 -14.57 15.57
N ILE A 205 16.05 -14.86 14.57
CA ILE A 205 15.62 -14.94 13.17
C ILE A 205 14.58 -16.04 13.00
N VAL A 206 14.80 -17.22 13.57
CA VAL A 206 13.88 -18.36 13.49
C VAL A 206 12.56 -18.07 14.20
N ALA A 207 12.60 -17.49 15.40
CA ALA A 207 11.42 -17.14 16.17
C ALA A 207 10.53 -16.13 15.43
N ASP A 208 11.13 -15.13 14.78
CA ASP A 208 10.39 -14.12 14.04
C ASP A 208 10.00 -14.57 12.61
N ALA A 209 10.79 -15.46 11.99
CA ALA A 209 10.42 -16.09 10.73
C ALA A 209 9.25 -17.05 10.90
N GLY A 210 9.14 -17.74 12.05
CA GLY A 210 8.07 -18.70 12.32
C GLY A 210 8.07 -19.84 11.29
N TYR A 211 6.89 -20.20 10.78
CA TYR A 211 6.72 -21.25 9.76
C TYR A 211 7.49 -20.98 8.45
N ARG A 212 7.92 -19.72 8.20
CA ARG A 212 8.66 -19.33 7.00
C ARG A 212 10.16 -19.59 7.11
N ALA A 213 10.69 -19.99 8.27
CA ALA A 213 12.12 -20.26 8.41
C ALA A 213 12.55 -21.44 7.50
N CYS A 214 13.51 -21.23 6.60
CA CYS A 214 14.02 -22.32 5.77
C CYS A 214 14.84 -23.29 6.63
N THR A 215 14.34 -24.53 6.78
CA THR A 215 15.01 -25.59 7.58
C THR A 215 16.38 -26.01 7.05
N VAL A 216 16.71 -25.70 5.78
CA VAL A 216 18.05 -25.91 5.21
C VAL A 216 19.03 -24.83 5.65
N CYS A 217 18.57 -23.59 5.77
CA CYS A 217 19.38 -22.45 6.22
C CYS A 217 19.47 -22.36 7.75
N TYR A 218 18.41 -22.79 8.43
CA TYR A 218 18.24 -22.71 9.88
C TYR A 218 17.84 -24.09 10.40
N PRO A 219 18.80 -24.96 10.75
CA PRO A 219 18.50 -26.30 11.24
C PRO A 219 17.67 -26.33 12.54
N SER A 220 17.69 -25.24 13.31
CA SER A 220 16.85 -25.07 14.50
C SER A 220 15.39 -24.70 14.20
N ALA A 221 15.04 -24.45 12.93
CA ALA A 221 13.71 -24.01 12.54
C ALA A 221 12.62 -25.04 12.88
N PRO A 222 11.58 -24.65 13.63
CA PRO A 222 10.46 -25.53 13.92
C PRO A 222 9.61 -25.76 12.66
N VAL A 223 9.09 -26.97 12.51
CA VAL A 223 8.16 -27.32 11.42
C VAL A 223 6.74 -27.10 11.90
N GLY A 224 5.98 -26.26 11.20
CA GLY A 224 4.57 -25.99 11.50
C GLY A 224 3.91 -25.17 10.38
N ASP A 225 2.79 -24.54 10.70
CA ASP A 225 2.00 -23.73 9.77
C ASP A 225 1.80 -22.29 10.28
N GLU A 226 1.18 -21.44 9.46
CA GLU A 226 0.91 -20.04 9.79
C GLU A 226 0.13 -19.86 11.11
N ARG A 227 -0.71 -20.84 11.49
CA ARG A 227 -1.52 -20.76 12.71
C ARG A 227 -0.72 -21.12 13.96
N SER A 228 0.17 -22.10 13.86
CA SER A 228 0.98 -22.58 14.97
C SER A 228 2.26 -21.76 15.18
N LEU A 229 2.81 -21.16 14.13
CA LEU A 229 4.08 -20.43 14.14
C LEU A 229 3.99 -19.15 13.28
N PRO A 230 3.22 -18.13 13.71
CA PRO A 230 3.03 -16.92 12.92
C PRO A 230 4.34 -16.17 12.69
N THR A 231 4.47 -15.60 11.49
CA THR A 231 5.67 -14.87 11.07
C THR A 231 5.53 -13.36 11.31
N LYS A 232 6.61 -12.71 11.76
CA LYS A 232 6.75 -11.24 11.84
C LYS A 232 7.57 -10.68 10.69
N MET A 233 8.33 -11.54 10.00
CA MET A 233 9.14 -11.18 8.84
C MET A 233 8.29 -11.04 7.58
N LEU A 234 7.68 -9.86 7.45
CA LEU A 234 6.85 -9.48 6.31
C LEU A 234 7.65 -8.68 5.29
N SER A 235 7.41 -8.94 4.00
CA SER A 235 7.89 -8.11 2.91
C SER A 235 7.31 -6.69 2.99
N GLY A 236 7.94 -5.73 2.28
CA GLY A 236 7.45 -4.36 2.24
C GLY A 236 6.02 -4.23 1.72
N GLU A 237 5.63 -5.04 0.74
CA GLU A 237 4.26 -5.06 0.20
C GLU A 237 3.25 -5.62 1.22
N GLU A 238 3.60 -6.70 1.93
CA GLU A 238 2.76 -7.27 3.00
C GLU A 238 2.57 -6.27 4.15
N LYS A 239 3.64 -5.57 4.56
CA LYS A 239 3.55 -4.50 5.57
C LYS A 239 2.60 -3.37 5.12
N GLN A 240 2.68 -2.96 3.85
CA GLN A 240 1.80 -1.92 3.30
C GLN A 240 0.33 -2.38 3.20
N ASP A 241 0.08 -3.62 2.79
CA ASP A 241 -1.27 -4.17 2.72
C ASP A 241 -1.88 -4.30 4.12
N ALA A 242 -1.12 -4.77 5.11
CA ALA A 242 -1.56 -4.81 6.50
C ALA A 242 -1.97 -3.42 7.01
N ALA A 243 -1.11 -2.41 6.79
CA ALA A 243 -1.40 -1.03 7.17
C ALA A 243 -2.62 -0.46 6.41
N ARG A 244 -2.81 -0.81 5.14
CA ARG A 244 -4.01 -0.43 4.36
C ARG A 244 -5.27 -1.03 4.96
N ARG A 245 -5.27 -2.33 5.25
CA ARG A 245 -6.42 -3.04 5.85
C ARG A 245 -6.78 -2.45 7.22
N GLU A 246 -5.79 -2.10 8.03
CA GLU A 246 -6.01 -1.46 9.32
C GLU A 246 -6.67 -0.08 9.15
N LYS A 247 -6.15 0.76 8.25
CA LYS A 247 -6.76 2.07 7.92
C LYS A 247 -8.19 1.93 7.40
N GLU A 248 -8.45 0.95 6.54
CA GLU A 248 -9.80 0.68 6.04
C GLU A 248 -10.76 0.23 7.16
N ARG A 249 -10.30 -0.64 8.07
CA ARG A 249 -11.08 -1.06 9.24
C ARG A 249 -11.39 0.14 10.12
N ALA A 250 -10.40 0.96 10.46
CA ALA A 250 -10.60 2.17 11.24
C ALA A 250 -11.60 3.12 10.55
N ALA A 251 -11.49 3.33 9.24
CA ALA A 251 -12.42 4.15 8.48
C ALA A 251 -13.85 3.58 8.47
N ARG A 252 -14.02 2.25 8.41
CA ARG A 252 -15.33 1.59 8.50
C ARG A 252 -15.94 1.78 9.89
N GLU A 253 -15.16 1.66 10.96
CA GLU A 253 -15.65 1.87 12.33
C GLU A 253 -16.06 3.32 12.56
N VAL A 254 -15.30 4.30 12.07
CA VAL A 254 -15.73 5.72 12.11
C VAL A 254 -17.03 5.95 11.34
N LYS A 255 -17.18 5.35 10.15
CA LYS A 255 -18.43 5.44 9.37
C LYS A 255 -19.60 4.80 10.09
N LYS A 256 -19.42 3.63 10.72
CA LYS A 256 -20.46 2.97 11.52
C LYS A 256 -20.85 3.81 12.72
N ALA A 257 -19.89 4.34 13.48
CA ALA A 257 -20.16 5.23 14.61
C ALA A 257 -20.93 6.49 14.18
N LYS A 258 -20.54 7.12 13.07
CA LYS A 258 -21.27 8.27 12.52
C LYS A 258 -22.67 7.90 12.05
N ALA A 259 -22.86 6.72 11.44
CA ALA A 259 -24.18 6.25 11.03
C ALA A 259 -25.09 6.01 12.24
N ALA A 260 -24.59 5.34 13.28
CA ALA A 260 -25.31 5.11 14.53
C ALA A 260 -25.71 6.43 15.22
N ALA A 261 -24.79 7.39 15.33
CA ALA A 261 -25.11 8.70 15.93
C ALA A 261 -26.20 9.48 15.15
N ASN A 262 -26.22 9.35 13.82
CA ASN A 262 -27.19 10.04 12.97
C ASN A 262 -28.52 9.28 12.82
N ALA A 263 -28.61 8.02 13.24
CA ALA A 263 -29.83 7.23 13.16
C ALA A 263 -30.97 7.88 13.97
N PRO A 264 -32.24 7.70 13.57
CA PRO A 264 -33.38 8.30 14.27
C PRO A 264 -33.70 7.66 15.63
N THR A 265 -33.12 6.51 15.95
CA THR A 265 -33.36 5.76 17.19
C THR A 265 -32.22 5.95 18.20
N SER A 266 -32.48 5.69 19.47
CA SER A 266 -31.48 5.67 20.56
C SER A 266 -30.49 4.52 20.42
N SER A 267 -30.89 3.40 19.80
CA SER A 267 -30.06 2.21 19.55
C SER A 267 -29.05 2.40 18.41
N GLY A 268 -29.17 3.45 17.62
CA GLY A 268 -28.33 3.68 16.43
C GLY A 268 -28.80 2.95 15.18
N GLU A 269 -29.99 2.34 15.21
CA GLU A 269 -30.58 1.60 14.09
C GLU A 269 -31.49 2.48 13.22
N ALA A 270 -31.62 2.13 11.94
CA ALA A 270 -32.55 2.79 11.05
C ALA A 270 -33.99 2.50 11.47
N LEU A 271 -34.87 3.48 11.31
CA LEU A 271 -36.29 3.32 11.64
C LEU A 271 -37.08 2.95 10.38
N THR A 272 -37.94 1.95 10.45
CA THR A 272 -38.81 1.57 9.34
C THR A 272 -40.23 2.06 9.60
N VAL A 273 -40.81 2.76 8.63
CA VAL A 273 -42.18 3.33 8.71
C VAL A 273 -42.99 2.94 7.49
N ASP A 274 -44.31 2.85 7.66
CA ASP A 274 -45.25 2.59 6.57
C ASP A 274 -45.92 3.92 6.14
N ASP A 275 -46.03 4.18 4.85
CA ASP A 275 -46.64 5.40 4.30
C ASP A 275 -48.12 5.22 3.89
N GLY A 276 -48.69 4.02 4.11
CA GLY A 276 -50.08 3.68 3.84
C GLY A 276 -50.48 3.75 2.35
N MET A 277 -49.54 4.06 1.45
CA MET A 277 -49.76 4.24 0.02
C MET A 277 -48.84 3.35 -0.84
N SER A 278 -47.65 3.02 -0.34
CA SER A 278 -46.68 2.12 -0.93
C SER A 278 -46.89 0.68 -0.45
N GLN A 279 -46.47 -0.27 -1.28
CA GLN A 279 -46.43 -1.69 -0.90
C GLN A 279 -45.24 -2.02 0.02
N TYR A 280 -44.21 -1.16 0.05
CA TYR A 280 -42.98 -1.40 0.79
C TYR A 280 -42.77 -0.31 1.84
N PRO A 281 -42.47 -0.69 3.10
CA PRO A 281 -42.20 0.28 4.14
C PRO A 281 -40.89 1.02 3.86
N GLU A 282 -40.83 2.29 4.25
CA GLU A 282 -39.68 3.16 4.06
C GLU A 282 -38.68 3.02 5.22
N THR A 283 -37.39 2.87 4.90
CA THR A 283 -36.31 2.85 5.89
C THR A 283 -35.64 4.22 6.04
N LEU A 284 -35.80 4.82 7.20
CA LEU A 284 -35.28 6.12 7.60
C LEU A 284 -33.92 5.94 8.29
N LYS A 285 -32.84 6.10 7.51
CA LYS A 285 -31.46 5.91 7.98
C LYS A 285 -30.91 7.05 8.83
N THR A 286 -31.56 8.21 8.83
CA THR A 286 -31.10 9.38 9.58
C THR A 286 -32.26 10.10 10.25
N GLU A 287 -31.97 10.72 11.40
CA GLU A 287 -32.89 11.59 12.13
C GLU A 287 -33.43 12.71 11.24
N ARG A 288 -32.57 13.34 10.43
CA ARG A 288 -33.00 14.39 9.50
C ARG A 288 -34.06 13.87 8.52
N ARG A 289 -33.89 12.64 8.01
CA ARG A 289 -34.87 12.03 7.09
C ARG A 289 -36.16 11.71 7.82
N ALA A 290 -36.11 11.17 9.04
CA ALA A 290 -37.30 10.89 9.84
C ALA A 290 -38.12 12.15 10.14
N ARG A 291 -37.46 13.23 10.56
CA ARG A 291 -38.12 14.53 10.80
C ARG A 291 -38.73 15.11 9.53
N ARG A 292 -38.03 15.01 8.39
CA ARG A 292 -38.57 15.45 7.09
C ARG A 292 -39.80 14.63 6.72
N TRP A 293 -39.71 13.30 6.81
CA TRP A 293 -40.81 12.40 6.49
C TRP A 293 -42.06 12.79 7.29
N ALA A 294 -41.95 12.92 8.62
CA ALA A 294 -43.09 13.28 9.46
C ALA A 294 -43.72 14.64 9.10
N VAL A 295 -42.92 15.62 8.68
CA VAL A 295 -43.42 16.94 8.24
C VAL A 295 -44.07 16.86 6.87
N ASP A 296 -43.44 16.17 5.92
CA ASP A 296 -43.88 16.10 4.53
C ASP A 296 -45.21 15.32 4.44
N THR A 297 -45.33 14.18 5.12
CA THR A 297 -46.57 13.39 5.15
C THR A 297 -47.76 14.16 5.74
N VAL A 298 -47.54 14.99 6.77
CA VAL A 298 -48.63 15.83 7.32
C VAL A 298 -49.06 16.91 6.33
N LEU A 299 -48.11 17.49 5.58
CA LEU A 299 -48.44 18.51 4.59
C LEU A 299 -49.18 17.92 3.39
N ASP A 300 -48.76 16.74 2.93
CA ASP A 300 -49.45 16.03 1.84
C ASP A 300 -50.89 15.71 2.23
N GLU A 301 -51.10 15.22 3.46
CA GLU A 301 -52.43 14.92 4.01
C GLU A 301 -53.27 16.20 4.20
N ALA A 302 -52.72 17.23 4.84
CA ALA A 302 -53.42 18.50 5.08
C ALA A 302 -53.78 19.23 3.78
N SER A 303 -52.89 19.21 2.79
CA SER A 303 -53.13 19.84 1.49
C SER A 303 -54.18 19.10 0.67
N PHE A 304 -54.21 17.78 0.73
CA PHE A 304 -55.27 16.98 0.11
C PHE A 304 -56.64 17.33 0.70
N VAL A 305 -56.75 17.37 2.03
CA VAL A 305 -58.02 17.73 2.71
C VAL A 305 -58.45 19.15 2.33
N ALA A 306 -57.55 20.13 2.45
CA ALA A 306 -57.84 21.53 2.13
C ALA A 306 -58.18 21.78 0.65
N TYR A 307 -57.72 20.91 -0.25
CA TYR A 307 -58.09 20.89 -1.65
C TYR A 307 -59.48 20.26 -1.85
N ARG A 308 -59.74 19.11 -1.21
CA ARG A 308 -61.01 18.37 -1.34
C ARG A 308 -62.19 19.12 -0.76
N GLU A 309 -62.03 19.82 0.36
CA GLU A 309 -63.05 20.66 1.01
C GLU A 309 -63.59 21.80 0.14
N GLN A 310 -62.94 22.10 -1.01
CA GLN A 310 -63.42 23.12 -1.96
C GLN A 310 -64.57 22.62 -2.83
N PHE A 311 -64.86 21.31 -2.80
CA PHE A 311 -65.89 20.68 -3.58
C PHE A 311 -66.99 20.16 -2.65
N ASP A 312 -68.23 20.52 -2.94
CA ASP A 312 -69.40 19.99 -2.22
C ASP A 312 -69.43 18.45 -2.32
N ASP A 313 -69.79 17.77 -1.22
CA ASP A 313 -69.89 16.31 -1.08
C ASP A 313 -68.59 15.51 -1.35
N ALA A 314 -67.41 16.14 -1.34
CA ALA A 314 -66.15 15.44 -1.54
C ALA A 314 -65.70 14.65 -0.31
N ASP A 315 -65.28 13.39 -0.52
CA ASP A 315 -64.62 12.57 0.50
C ASP A 315 -63.24 13.17 0.83
N THR A 316 -63.06 13.60 2.09
CA THR A 316 -61.80 14.13 2.61
C THR A 316 -60.90 13.05 3.22
N ASN A 317 -61.31 11.78 3.15
CA ASN A 317 -60.52 10.67 3.66
C ASN A 317 -59.23 10.47 2.85
N TYR A 318 -58.10 10.85 3.44
CA TYR A 318 -56.79 10.61 2.86
C TYR A 318 -56.42 9.13 2.98
N ARG A 319 -56.25 8.47 1.83
CA ARG A 319 -55.85 7.06 1.79
C ARG A 319 -54.54 6.87 2.55
N GLY A 320 -54.55 5.98 3.55
CA GLY A 320 -53.39 5.71 4.39
C GLY A 320 -53.23 6.64 5.60
N SER A 321 -54.16 7.57 5.86
CA SER A 321 -54.12 8.50 7.00
C SER A 321 -53.84 7.81 8.34
N VAL A 322 -54.54 6.70 8.63
CA VAL A 322 -54.36 5.93 9.89
C VAL A 322 -52.94 5.36 10.00
N VAL A 323 -52.43 4.77 8.91
CA VAL A 323 -51.07 4.19 8.85
C VAL A 323 -50.02 5.29 8.99
N ASN A 324 -50.20 6.40 8.28
CA ASN A 324 -49.34 7.56 8.35
C ASN A 324 -49.30 8.16 9.75
N ARG A 325 -50.44 8.28 10.44
CA ARG A 325 -50.50 8.76 11.81
C ARG A 325 -49.75 7.83 12.76
N ALA A 326 -49.92 6.51 12.64
CA ALA A 326 -49.18 5.53 13.43
C ALA A 326 -47.67 5.60 13.18
N SER A 327 -47.24 5.71 11.93
CA SER A 327 -45.83 5.86 11.55
C SER A 327 -45.20 7.17 12.05
N ARG A 328 -45.95 8.27 12.04
CA ARG A 328 -45.50 9.54 12.65
C ARG A 328 -45.31 9.41 14.15
N GLU A 329 -46.21 8.69 14.83
CA GLU A 329 -46.11 8.44 16.26
C GLU A 329 -44.86 7.62 16.61
N VAL A 330 -44.56 6.58 15.82
CA VAL A 330 -43.32 5.81 15.95
C VAL A 330 -42.07 6.70 15.79
N ILE A 331 -42.08 7.65 14.85
CA ILE A 331 -40.99 8.63 14.69
C ILE A 331 -40.88 9.54 15.91
N VAL A 332 -42.01 10.08 16.39
CA VAL A 332 -42.04 10.96 17.57
C VAL A 332 -41.46 10.25 18.79
N GLN A 333 -41.91 9.03 19.07
CA GLN A 333 -41.44 8.21 20.17
C GLN A 333 -39.94 7.93 20.06
N SER A 334 -39.47 7.50 18.88
CA SER A 334 -38.05 7.19 18.65
C SER A 334 -37.14 8.41 18.86
N LEU A 335 -37.58 9.59 18.40
CA LEU A 335 -36.83 10.84 18.58
C LEU A 335 -36.88 11.32 20.03
N ALA A 336 -38.03 11.18 20.70
CA ALA A 336 -38.19 11.53 22.10
C ALA A 336 -37.23 10.71 22.99
N GLU A 337 -37.20 9.38 22.78
CA GLU A 337 -36.27 8.46 23.45
C GLU A 337 -34.82 8.80 23.17
N LYS A 338 -34.46 9.05 21.90
CA LYS A 338 -33.08 9.39 21.51
C LYS A 338 -32.57 10.67 22.20
N HIS A 339 -33.43 11.68 22.32
CA HIS A 339 -33.05 12.99 22.87
C HIS A 339 -33.35 13.14 24.37
N GLY A 340 -33.93 12.12 25.01
CA GLY A 340 -34.34 12.18 26.41
C GLY A 340 -35.36 13.30 26.68
N THR A 341 -36.25 13.56 25.72
CA THR A 341 -37.28 14.59 25.79
C THR A 341 -38.67 13.96 25.80
N ASP A 342 -39.67 14.73 26.19
CA ASP A 342 -41.07 14.29 26.10
C ASP A 342 -41.60 14.28 24.65
N THR A 343 -42.51 13.36 24.37
CA THR A 343 -43.13 13.18 23.03
C THR A 343 -43.89 14.42 22.56
N ASP A 344 -44.55 15.16 23.45
CA ASP A 344 -45.28 16.37 23.10
C ASP A 344 -44.34 17.48 22.65
N ALA A 345 -43.16 17.58 23.27
CA ALA A 345 -42.14 18.54 22.84
C ALA A 345 -41.65 18.24 21.41
N VAL A 346 -41.51 16.97 21.04
CA VAL A 346 -41.15 16.56 19.67
C VAL A 346 -42.30 16.85 18.70
N ARG A 347 -43.56 16.53 19.07
CA ARG A 347 -44.75 16.85 18.25
C ARG A 347 -44.84 18.35 17.99
N ASP A 348 -44.66 19.19 19.01
CA ASP A 348 -44.68 20.64 18.89
C ASP A 348 -43.58 21.17 17.97
N GLU A 349 -42.37 20.60 18.04
CA GLU A 349 -41.27 20.95 17.15
C GLU A 349 -41.60 20.61 15.69
N LEU A 350 -42.11 19.41 15.42
CA LEU A 350 -42.50 18.97 14.08
C LEU A 350 -43.69 19.80 13.55
N ARG A 351 -44.68 20.10 14.39
CA ARG A 351 -45.82 20.97 14.06
C ARG A 351 -45.35 22.36 13.65
N LYS A 352 -44.43 22.98 14.42
CA LYS A 352 -43.82 24.28 14.07
C LYS A 352 -43.11 24.22 12.71
N LYS A 353 -42.37 23.14 12.43
CA LYS A 353 -41.68 22.93 11.15
C LYS A 353 -42.66 22.77 9.99
N ALA A 354 -43.74 22.01 10.18
CA ALA A 354 -44.79 21.82 9.18
C ALA A 354 -45.49 23.15 8.85
N ARG A 355 -45.93 23.92 9.86
CA ARG A 355 -46.51 25.26 9.65
C ARG A 355 -45.55 26.20 8.91
N ALA A 356 -44.28 26.20 9.30
CA ALA A 356 -43.27 27.02 8.63
C ALA A 356 -43.06 26.61 7.16
N LYS A 357 -43.16 25.31 6.85
CA LYS A 357 -43.07 24.80 5.47
C LYS A 357 -44.34 25.12 4.67
N ALA A 358 -45.55 24.91 5.22
CA ALA A 358 -46.81 25.32 4.60
C ALA A 358 -46.82 26.82 4.25
N LYS A 359 -46.35 27.68 5.16
CA LYS A 359 -46.24 29.12 4.91
C LYS A 359 -45.35 29.47 3.72
N ARG A 360 -44.29 28.69 3.47
CA ARG A 360 -43.39 28.89 2.33
C ARG A 360 -43.98 28.35 1.03
N GLU A 361 -44.59 27.17 1.05
CA GLU A 361 -45.10 26.50 -0.16
C GLU A 361 -46.40 27.09 -0.67
N TYR A 362 -47.28 27.54 0.24
CA TYR A 362 -48.58 28.12 -0.08
C TYR A 362 -48.61 29.63 0.16
N SER A 363 -47.48 30.33 -0.05
CA SER A 363 -47.37 31.76 0.24
C SER A 363 -48.29 32.64 -0.61
N SER A 364 -48.63 32.18 -1.82
CA SER A 364 -49.47 32.91 -2.78
C SER A 364 -50.98 32.74 -2.55
N ASP A 365 -51.39 31.71 -1.81
CA ASP A 365 -52.80 31.41 -1.54
C ASP A 365 -53.05 31.35 -0.04
N THR A 366 -53.42 32.50 0.54
CA THR A 366 -53.61 32.64 1.98
C THR A 366 -54.78 31.81 2.50
N ALA A 367 -55.84 31.63 1.70
CA ALA A 367 -57.02 30.86 2.10
C ALA A 367 -56.71 29.36 2.19
N VAL A 368 -56.00 28.82 1.18
CA VAL A 368 -55.53 27.42 1.21
C VAL A 368 -54.51 27.22 2.34
N ARG A 369 -53.57 28.15 2.51
CA ARG A 369 -52.57 28.08 3.59
C ARG A 369 -53.22 28.04 4.97
N ASP A 370 -54.23 28.86 5.23
CA ASP A 370 -54.87 28.95 6.53
C ASP A 370 -55.68 27.66 6.82
N ARG A 371 -56.36 27.07 5.82
CA ARG A 371 -56.98 25.73 5.92
C ARG A 371 -55.95 24.65 6.24
N ILE A 372 -54.86 24.58 5.47
CA ILE A 372 -53.77 23.61 5.70
C ILE A 372 -53.20 23.76 7.11
N THR A 373 -53.01 25.00 7.58
CA THR A 373 -52.47 25.26 8.92
C THR A 373 -53.39 24.75 10.03
N GLY A 374 -54.71 24.86 9.87
CA GLY A 374 -55.67 24.26 10.80
C GLY A 374 -55.59 22.74 10.83
N GLN A 375 -55.53 22.09 9.65
CA GLN A 375 -55.43 20.63 9.53
C GLN A 375 -54.13 20.08 10.13
N ILE A 376 -53.00 20.80 10.02
CA ILE A 376 -51.72 20.40 10.63
C ILE A 376 -51.86 20.15 12.14
N ASP A 377 -52.67 20.96 12.84
CA ASP A 377 -52.80 20.84 14.29
C ASP A 377 -53.51 19.56 14.71
N ASP A 378 -54.58 19.20 13.99
CA ASP A 378 -55.33 17.97 14.21
C ASP A 378 -54.53 16.73 13.82
N LEU A 379 -53.70 16.81 12.77
CA LEU A 379 -52.88 15.69 12.32
C LEU A 379 -51.71 15.35 13.25
N PHE A 380 -51.25 16.30 14.05
CA PHE A 380 -50.26 16.10 15.12
C PHE A 380 -50.89 15.91 16.51
N ARG A 381 -52.21 15.83 16.64
CA ARG A 381 -52.86 15.49 17.91
C ARG A 381 -52.61 14.00 18.21
N PRO A 382 -52.28 13.62 19.47
CA PRO A 382 -52.16 12.22 19.85
C PRO A 382 -53.43 11.44 19.51
N SER A 383 -53.29 10.22 19.01
CA SER A 383 -54.43 9.31 18.91
C SER A 383 -54.88 8.93 20.31
N THR A 384 -56.08 9.38 20.70
CA THR A 384 -56.74 9.02 21.95
C THR A 384 -57.17 7.56 21.98
#